data_AF-A0A7X7WW37-F1
#
_entry.id   AF-A0A7X7WW37-F1
#
_cell.length_a   1.000
_cell.length_b   1.000
_cell.length_c   1.000
_cell.angle_alpha   90.00
_cell.angle_beta   90.00
_cell.angle_gamma   90.00
#
_symmetry.space_group_name_H-M   'P 1'
#
loop_
_entity.id
_entity.type
_entity.pdbx_description
1 polymer ?
#
loop_
_entity_poly.entity_id
_entity_poly.type
_entity_poly.pdbx_seq_one_letter_code
_entity_poly.pdbx_strand_id
1 'polypeptide(L)'
;QYFDRMASFIGTSNHADILTDPTGSRRFFPIELEDRIGRFKISYKQLYAQLKMELRSGARYWYTPHEEALITERNKRFYRRPHEEGLFFSLFRLPRKGERAEEYSIHLLYEHMRKVSPATMRDISINLFARHLAMIGVKSRHSYSGSVYSVIRL
;
A
#
# COMPACT_ATOMS: atom_id res chain seq x y z
N GLN A 1 -22.91 -6.62 6.86
CA GLN A 1 -23.35 -5.23 7.04
C GLN A 1 -22.64 -4.39 5.97
N TYR A 2 -23.38 -3.86 4.98
CA TYR A 2 -22.81 -2.97 3.96
C TYR A 2 -22.72 -1.58 4.60
N PHE A 3 -21.50 -1.11 4.88
CA PHE A 3 -21.31 0.25 5.38
C PHE A 3 -21.37 1.20 4.19
N ASP A 4 -22.30 2.14 4.25
CA ASP A 4 -22.42 3.17 3.24
C ASP A 4 -21.16 4.04 3.26
N ARG A 5 -20.55 4.28 2.10
CA ARG A 5 -19.32 5.07 2.03
C ARG A 5 -19.68 6.54 2.15
N MET A 6 -19.56 7.07 3.36
CA MET A 6 -20.13 8.39 3.70
C MET A 6 -19.31 9.60 3.21
N ALA A 7 -18.06 9.43 2.75
CA ALA A 7 -17.25 10.56 2.32
C ALA A 7 -16.20 10.18 1.26
N SER A 8 -16.00 11.07 0.29
CA SER A 8 -14.87 11.09 -0.63
C SER A 8 -14.11 12.40 -0.45
N PHE A 9 -12.79 12.32 -0.33
CA PHE A 9 -11.92 13.49 -0.20
C PHE A 9 -11.02 13.60 -1.42
N ILE A 10 -10.79 14.83 -1.88
CA ILE A 10 -9.85 15.15 -2.95
C ILE A 10 -8.86 16.17 -2.40
N GLY A 11 -7.57 15.90 -2.60
CA GLY A 11 -6.48 16.77 -2.21
C GLY A 11 -5.45 16.84 -3.32
N THR A 12 -4.61 17.87 -3.28
CA THR A 12 -3.47 18.02 -4.18
C THR A 12 -2.18 17.98 -3.37
N SER A 13 -1.12 17.47 -3.98
CA SER A 13 0.20 17.36 -3.38
C SER A 13 1.25 17.59 -4.47
N ASN A 14 2.35 18.23 -4.12
CA ASN A 14 3.53 18.36 -4.99
C ASN A 14 4.47 17.16 -4.85
N HIS A 15 4.22 16.27 -3.89
CA HIS A 15 4.98 15.04 -3.66
C HIS A 15 4.19 13.83 -4.14
N ALA A 16 4.90 12.80 -4.64
CA ALA A 16 4.31 11.55 -5.09
C ALA A 16 4.10 10.54 -3.94
N ASP A 17 4.90 10.60 -2.87
CA ASP A 17 4.87 9.67 -1.73
C ASP A 17 3.79 10.02 -0.69
N ILE A 18 2.54 10.17 -1.16
CA ILE A 18 1.42 10.66 -0.34
C ILE A 18 0.76 9.57 0.51
N LEU A 19 0.96 8.29 0.20
CA LEU A 19 0.30 7.19 0.89
C LEU A 19 1.20 6.67 2.01
N THR A 20 0.72 6.76 3.26
CA THR A 20 1.45 6.31 4.46
C THR A 20 0.78 5.13 5.16
N ASP A 21 -0.46 4.80 4.82
CA ASP A 21 -1.25 3.74 5.44
C ASP A 21 -1.50 2.57 4.48
N PRO A 22 -0.71 1.48 4.60
CA PRO A 22 -0.85 0.31 3.73
C PRO A 22 -1.95 -0.67 4.16
N THR A 23 -2.69 -0.40 5.24
CA THR A 23 -3.65 -1.37 5.81
C THR A 23 -4.89 -1.63 4.95
N GLY A 24 -5.04 -0.92 3.82
CA GLY A 24 -6.16 -1.11 2.89
C GLY A 24 -7.52 -0.66 3.43
N SER A 25 -7.59 -0.13 4.65
CA SER A 25 -8.84 0.41 5.22
C SER A 25 -9.36 1.60 4.40
N ARG A 26 -8.44 2.35 3.79
CA ARG A 26 -8.74 3.48 2.91
C ARG A 26 -8.44 3.10 1.46
N ARG A 27 -9.35 3.47 0.56
CA ARG A 27 -9.16 3.33 -0.89
C ARG A 27 -8.60 4.62 -1.44
N PHE A 28 -7.44 4.53 -2.07
CA PHE A 28 -6.76 5.66 -2.69
C PHE A 28 -6.82 5.54 -4.21
N PHE A 29 -6.89 6.68 -4.88
CA PHE A 29 -6.77 6.75 -6.33
C PHE A 29 -5.87 7.94 -6.73
N PRO A 30 -4.56 7.89 -6.43
CA PRO A 30 -3.66 8.99 -6.75
C PRO A 30 -3.55 9.17 -8.25
N ILE A 31 -3.72 10.38 -8.75
CA ILE A 31 -3.47 10.72 -10.15
C ILE A 31 -2.28 11.65 -10.19
N GLU A 32 -1.26 11.23 -10.90
CA GLU A 32 -0.08 12.04 -11.17
C GLU A 32 -0.33 12.86 -12.41
N LEU A 33 -0.01 14.15 -12.34
CA LEU A 33 -0.14 15.08 -13.45
C LEU A 33 1.26 15.39 -13.95
N GLU A 34 1.54 14.99 -15.18
CA GLU A 34 2.84 15.25 -15.83
C GLU A 34 2.90 16.68 -16.39
N ASP A 35 1.74 17.24 -16.71
CA ASP A 35 1.59 18.57 -17.30
C ASP A 35 0.64 19.46 -16.48
N ARG A 36 0.75 20.76 -16.73
CA ARG A 36 -0.20 21.75 -16.19
C ARG A 36 -1.60 21.50 -16.72
N ILE A 37 -2.57 21.45 -15.81
CA ILE A 37 -3.98 21.43 -16.19
C ILE A 37 -4.29 22.75 -16.91
N GLY A 38 -4.61 22.65 -18.21
CA GLY A 38 -5.07 23.77 -19.02
C GLY A 38 -6.43 24.30 -18.56
N ARG A 39 -6.76 25.54 -18.95
CA ARG A 39 -8.10 26.09 -18.75
C ARG A 39 -9.04 25.57 -19.83
N PHE A 40 -9.71 24.46 -19.55
CA PHE A 40 -10.75 23.91 -20.42
C PHE A 40 -12.13 24.43 -20.01
N LYS A 41 -12.97 24.79 -20.98
CA LYS A 41 -14.39 25.04 -20.73
C LYS A 41 -15.13 23.70 -20.72
N ILE A 42 -15.36 23.15 -19.54
CA ILE A 42 -16.16 21.94 -19.37
C ILE A 42 -17.63 22.35 -19.24
N SER A 43 -18.50 21.81 -20.11
CA SER A 43 -19.95 21.98 -19.96
C SER A 43 -20.47 21.03 -18.87
N TYR A 44 -20.38 21.47 -17.60
CA TYR A 44 -20.82 20.67 -16.45
C TYR A 44 -22.28 20.23 -16.53
N LYS A 45 -23.17 21.08 -17.08
CA LYS A 45 -24.58 20.73 -17.27
C LYS A 45 -24.74 19.51 -18.16
N GLN A 46 -24.01 19.47 -19.29
CA GLN A 46 -24.08 18.34 -20.21
C GLN A 46 -23.38 17.11 -19.64
N LEU A 47 -22.21 17.28 -19.01
CA LEU A 47 -21.49 16.19 -18.36
C LEU A 47 -22.36 15.48 -17.31
N TYR A 48 -23.04 16.24 -16.45
CA TYR A 48 -23.93 15.67 -15.44
C TYR A 48 -25.19 15.06 -16.05
N ALA A 49 -25.74 15.63 -17.13
CA ALA A 49 -26.88 15.04 -17.84
C ALA A 49 -26.52 13.67 -18.42
N GLN A 50 -25.35 13.54 -19.05
CA GLN A 50 -24.83 12.26 -19.57
C GLN A 50 -24.62 11.25 -18.44
N LEU A 51 -23.88 11.61 -17.39
CA LEU A 51 -23.63 10.70 -16.26
C LEU A 51 -24.94 10.22 -15.61
N LYS A 52 -25.92 11.10 -15.43
CA LYS A 52 -27.24 10.74 -14.89
C LYS A 52 -27.97 9.74 -15.79
N MET A 53 -27.89 9.93 -17.11
CA MET A 53 -28.48 9.01 -18.08
C MET A 53 -27.81 7.64 -18.02
N GLU A 54 -26.47 7.60 -18.04
CA GLU A 54 -25.69 6.35 -17.98
C GLU A 54 -26.01 5.53 -16.72
N LEU A 55 -26.05 6.20 -15.55
CA LEU A 55 -26.46 5.57 -14.29
C LEU A 55 -27.89 5.01 -14.36
N ARG A 56 -28.82 5.75 -14.95
CA ARG A 56 -30.21 5.29 -15.14
C ARG A 56 -30.31 4.12 -16.11
N SER A 57 -29.44 4.05 -17.11
CA SER A 57 -29.35 2.90 -18.02
C SER A 57 -28.62 1.69 -17.41
N GLY A 58 -28.22 1.75 -16.14
CA GLY A 58 -27.58 0.65 -15.44
C GLY A 58 -26.07 0.54 -15.70
N ALA A 59 -25.42 1.61 -16.13
CA ALA A 59 -23.97 1.63 -16.25
C ALA A 59 -23.32 1.33 -14.89
N ARG A 60 -22.29 0.48 -14.90
CA ARG A 60 -21.57 0.07 -13.69
C ARG A 60 -20.76 1.26 -13.15
N TYR A 61 -20.98 1.60 -11.88
CA TYR A 61 -20.31 2.71 -11.20
C TYR A 61 -19.37 2.25 -10.07
N TRP A 62 -19.10 0.95 -9.98
CA TRP A 62 -18.18 0.35 -9.02
C TRP A 62 -17.10 -0.47 -9.74
N TYR A 63 -15.94 -0.58 -9.12
CA TYR A 63 -14.86 -1.43 -9.61
C TYR A 63 -15.15 -2.91 -9.32
N THR A 64 -14.75 -3.76 -10.25
CA THR A 64 -14.65 -5.21 -10.06
C THR A 64 -13.47 -5.57 -9.16
N PRO A 65 -13.45 -6.77 -8.55
CA PRO A 65 -12.30 -7.21 -7.76
C PRO A 65 -10.97 -7.19 -8.53
N HIS A 66 -11.01 -7.47 -9.83
CA HIS A 66 -9.84 -7.39 -10.71
C HIS A 66 -9.35 -5.94 -10.89
N GLU A 67 -10.26 -4.99 -11.13
CA GLU A 67 -9.93 -3.56 -11.23
C GLU A 67 -9.41 -3.03 -9.88
N GLU A 68 -10.00 -3.42 -8.75
CA GLU A 68 -9.48 -3.07 -7.42
C GLU A 68 -8.05 -3.59 -7.20
N ALA A 69 -7.73 -4.79 -7.67
CA ALA A 69 -6.38 -5.35 -7.60
C ALA A 69 -5.38 -4.55 -8.44
N LEU A 70 -5.75 -4.19 -9.68
CA LEU A 70 -4.91 -3.35 -10.55
C LEU A 70 -4.66 -1.96 -9.96
N ILE A 71 -5.69 -1.33 -9.38
CA ILE A 71 -5.56 -0.05 -8.68
C ILE A 71 -4.62 -0.18 -7.49
N THR A 72 -4.76 -1.24 -6.71
CA THR A 72 -3.90 -1.52 -5.56
C THR A 72 -2.44 -1.69 -5.98
N GLU A 73 -2.18 -2.43 -7.07
CA GLU A 73 -0.84 -2.61 -7.61
C GLU A 73 -0.25 -1.27 -8.10
N ARG A 74 -1.01 -0.50 -8.88
CA ARG A 74 -0.59 0.82 -9.37
C ARG A 74 -0.29 1.78 -8.21
N ASN A 75 -1.06 1.69 -7.12
CA ASN A 75 -0.91 2.57 -5.97
C ASN A 75 0.42 2.38 -5.24
N LYS A 76 1.10 1.22 -5.38
CA LYS A 76 2.40 0.93 -4.74
C LYS A 76 3.44 2.04 -4.96
N ARG A 77 3.44 2.68 -6.14
CA ARG A 77 4.39 3.76 -6.47
C ARG A 77 4.20 5.05 -5.66
N PHE A 78 3.02 5.24 -5.05
CA PHE A 78 2.69 6.43 -4.26
C PHE A 78 2.83 6.19 -2.75
N TYR A 79 3.19 4.96 -2.33
CA TYR A 79 3.48 4.68 -0.94
C TYR A 79 4.84 5.22 -0.54
N ARG A 80 4.87 5.92 0.60
CA ARG A 80 6.14 6.29 1.23
C ARG A 80 6.89 5.03 1.61
N ARG A 81 8.13 4.94 1.16
CA ARG A 81 9.04 3.88 1.59
C ARG A 81 9.57 4.18 2.99
N PRO A 82 9.38 3.26 3.95
CA PRO A 82 9.85 3.48 5.31
C PRO A 82 11.39 3.34 5.39
N HIS A 83 12.06 4.12 6.23
CA HIS A 83 13.53 4.17 6.28
C HIS A 83 14.18 2.83 6.66
N GLU A 84 13.49 2.06 7.50
CA GLU A 84 13.83 0.71 7.91
C GLU A 84 13.77 -0.31 6.77
N GLU A 85 13.14 0.00 5.62
CA GLU A 85 13.22 -0.83 4.42
C GLU A 85 14.67 -1.02 3.98
N GLY A 86 15.45 0.08 3.97
CA GLY A 86 16.87 0.01 3.61
C GLY A 86 17.69 -0.82 4.61
N LEU A 87 17.40 -0.69 5.91
CA LEU A 87 18.01 -1.50 6.95
C LEU A 87 17.61 -2.98 6.84
N PHE A 88 16.37 -3.26 6.46
CA PHE A 88 15.93 -4.63 6.24
C PHE A 88 16.73 -5.26 5.10
N PHE A 89 16.83 -4.56 3.96
CA PHE A 89 17.54 -5.08 2.79
C PHE A 89 19.08 -5.12 2.93
N SER A 90 19.65 -4.45 3.94
CA SER A 90 21.07 -4.61 4.27
C SER A 90 21.38 -5.86 5.12
N LEU A 91 20.36 -6.44 5.76
CA LEU A 91 20.50 -7.62 6.64
C LEU A 91 19.84 -8.88 6.08
N PHE A 92 18.81 -8.70 5.26
CA PHE A 92 17.96 -9.75 4.75
C PHE A 92 17.62 -9.52 3.28
N ARG A 93 17.28 -10.59 2.59
CA ARG A 93 16.68 -10.54 1.26
C ARG A 93 15.46 -11.44 1.17
N LEU A 94 14.59 -11.14 0.20
CA LEU A 94 13.47 -12.02 -0.12
C LEU A 94 13.97 -13.34 -0.75
N PRO A 95 13.36 -14.48 -0.42
CA PRO A 95 13.69 -15.75 -1.05
C PRO A 95 13.21 -15.77 -2.51
N ARG A 96 14.05 -16.27 -3.41
CA ARG A 96 13.70 -16.55 -4.81
C ARG A 96 12.96 -17.89 -4.91
N LYS A 97 12.27 -18.11 -6.03
CA LYS A 97 11.54 -19.36 -6.27
C LYS A 97 12.49 -20.56 -6.21
N GLY A 98 12.21 -21.50 -5.30
CA GLY A 98 13.01 -22.70 -5.10
C GLY A 98 14.15 -22.58 -4.08
N GLU A 99 14.42 -21.38 -3.54
CA GLU A 99 15.37 -21.23 -2.45
C GLU A 99 14.75 -21.67 -1.12
N ARG A 100 15.57 -22.27 -0.24
CA ARG A 100 15.19 -22.53 1.14
C ARG A 100 15.25 -21.22 1.92
N ALA A 101 14.10 -20.71 2.33
CA ALA A 101 13.99 -19.56 3.20
C ALA A 101 14.14 -19.96 4.66
N GLU A 102 14.70 -19.06 5.48
CA GLU A 102 14.65 -19.14 6.93
C GLU A 102 13.36 -18.50 7.43
N GLU A 103 12.75 -19.10 8.44
CA GLU A 103 11.53 -18.58 9.07
C GLU A 103 11.90 -17.85 10.37
N TYR A 104 11.62 -16.56 10.43
CA TYR A 104 11.82 -15.75 11.63
C TYR A 104 10.49 -15.31 12.21
N SER A 105 10.37 -15.26 13.54
CA SER A 105 9.27 -14.53 14.17
C SER A 105 9.45 -13.03 13.97
N ILE A 106 8.36 -12.27 14.03
CA ILE A 106 8.42 -10.81 13.90
C ILE A 106 9.33 -10.17 14.95
N HIS A 107 9.32 -10.69 16.18
CA HIS A 107 10.14 -10.20 17.28
C HIS A 107 11.63 -10.44 17.01
N LEU A 108 11.98 -11.61 16.46
CA LEU A 108 13.37 -11.90 16.11
C LEU A 108 13.88 -10.98 15.00
N LEU A 109 13.08 -10.74 13.95
CA LEU A 109 13.45 -9.77 12.90
C LEU A 109 13.62 -8.36 13.46
N TYR A 110 12.67 -7.92 14.28
CA TYR A 110 12.70 -6.61 14.92
C TYR A 110 13.96 -6.44 15.77
N GLU A 111 14.30 -7.43 16.59
CA GLU A 111 15.50 -7.40 17.44
C GLU A 111 16.80 -7.42 16.63
N HIS A 112 16.86 -8.16 15.51
CA HIS A 112 18.04 -8.13 14.63
C HIS A 112 18.26 -6.74 14.05
N MET A 113 17.21 -6.11 13.53
CA MET A 113 17.29 -4.75 12.98
C MET A 113 17.62 -3.72 14.07
N ARG A 114 16.98 -3.83 15.23
CA ARG A 114 17.20 -2.91 16.36
C ARG A 114 18.62 -2.98 16.90
N LYS A 115 19.24 -4.16 16.92
CA LYS A 115 20.65 -4.32 17.32
C LYS A 115 21.61 -3.61 16.37
N VAL A 116 21.32 -3.62 15.08
CA VAL A 116 22.17 -3.00 14.05
C VAL A 116 21.99 -1.48 14.02
N SER A 117 20.74 -1.00 14.05
CA SER A 117 20.44 0.43 14.12
C SER A 117 19.30 0.69 15.10
N PRO A 118 19.63 0.95 16.38
CA PRO A 118 18.63 1.32 17.39
C PRO A 118 17.91 2.63 17.03
N ALA A 119 18.59 3.55 16.33
CA ALA A 119 18.03 4.84 15.94
C ALA A 119 16.94 4.69 14.87
N THR A 120 17.16 3.85 13.85
CA THR A 120 16.16 3.58 12.80
C THR A 120 14.92 2.89 13.37
N MET A 121 15.09 2.03 14.39
CA MET A 121 14.00 1.22 14.95
C MET A 121 13.27 1.86 16.13
N ARG A 122 13.71 3.03 16.63
CA ARG A 122 13.29 3.59 17.92
C ARG A 122 11.77 3.73 18.10
N ASP A 123 11.06 4.20 17.08
CA ASP A 123 9.64 4.55 17.16
C ASP A 123 8.74 3.60 16.34
N ILE A 124 9.28 2.44 15.95
CA ILE A 124 8.55 1.47 15.14
C ILE A 124 7.87 0.45 16.06
N SER A 125 6.55 0.52 16.20
CA SER A 125 5.81 -0.56 16.85
C SER A 125 5.91 -1.88 16.06
N ILE A 126 5.84 -3.02 16.74
CA ILE A 126 5.82 -4.35 16.09
C ILE A 126 4.70 -4.46 15.04
N ASN A 127 3.53 -3.89 15.32
CA ASN A 127 2.41 -3.89 14.36
C ASN A 127 2.71 -3.06 13.11
N LEU A 128 3.38 -1.91 13.26
CA LEU A 128 3.82 -1.10 12.12
C LEU A 128 4.89 -1.85 11.32
N PHE A 129 5.85 -2.45 12.01
CA PHE A 129 6.90 -3.25 11.39
C PHE A 129 6.32 -4.43 10.58
N ALA A 130 5.32 -5.14 11.11
CA ALA A 130 4.62 -6.22 10.41
C ALA A 130 4.04 -5.76 9.06
N ARG A 131 3.46 -4.55 9.05
CA ARG A 131 2.89 -3.94 7.85
C ARG A 131 3.97 -3.54 6.86
N HIS A 132 5.09 -3.03 7.34
CA HIS A 132 6.23 -2.67 6.49
C HIS A 132 6.83 -3.90 5.82
N LEU A 133 6.98 -5.01 6.55
CA LEU A 133 7.38 -6.30 5.98
C LEU A 133 6.43 -6.77 4.86
N ALA A 134 5.12 -6.61 5.07
CA ALA A 134 4.14 -6.93 4.03
C ALA A 134 4.26 -6.02 2.79
N MET A 135 4.47 -4.71 2.98
CA MET A 135 4.66 -3.75 1.88
C MET A 135 5.88 -4.08 1.01
N ILE A 136 6.99 -4.46 1.64
CA ILE A 136 8.23 -4.80 0.92
C ILE A 136 8.18 -6.23 0.35
N GLY A 137 7.06 -6.95 0.50
CA GLY A 137 6.81 -8.25 -0.13
C GLY A 137 7.27 -9.47 0.67
N VAL A 138 7.57 -9.32 1.96
CA VAL A 138 7.89 -10.46 2.83
C VAL A 138 6.64 -11.30 3.05
N LYS A 139 6.73 -12.58 2.73
CA LYS A 139 5.65 -13.53 2.94
C LYS A 139 5.59 -13.93 4.40
N SER A 140 4.39 -13.90 4.97
CA SER A 140 4.11 -14.42 6.30
C SER A 140 3.31 -15.72 6.22
N ARG A 141 3.53 -16.60 7.18
CA ARG A 141 2.79 -17.85 7.37
C ARG A 141 2.35 -17.93 8.83
N HIS A 142 1.10 -18.33 9.06
CA HIS A 142 0.63 -18.55 10.42
C HIS A 142 1.18 -19.88 10.96
N SER A 143 1.70 -19.85 12.18
CA SER A 143 2.18 -21.03 12.91
C SER A 143 1.50 -21.12 14.28
N TYR A 144 1.68 -22.24 14.98
CA TYR A 144 1.09 -22.48 16.31
C TYR A 144 1.47 -21.42 17.35
N SER A 145 2.67 -20.83 17.25
CA SER A 145 3.18 -19.81 18.19
C SER A 145 3.09 -18.38 17.66
N GLY A 146 2.43 -18.16 16.52
CA GLY A 146 2.27 -16.85 15.88
C GLY A 146 2.73 -16.82 14.42
N SER A 147 2.76 -15.63 13.82
CA SER A 147 3.16 -15.48 12.41
C SER A 147 4.68 -15.52 12.26
N VAL A 148 5.15 -16.34 11.32
CA VAL A 148 6.55 -16.41 10.89
C VAL A 148 6.71 -15.78 9.51
N TYR A 149 7.89 -15.25 9.25
CA TYR A 149 8.23 -14.46 8.08
C TYR A 149 9.40 -15.12 7.35
N SER A 150 9.23 -15.38 6.06
CA SER A 150 10.22 -16.10 5.24
C SER A 150 11.20 -15.12 4.62
N VAL A 151 12.47 -15.19 5.04
CA VAL A 151 13.56 -14.34 4.58
C VAL A 151 14.85 -15.15 4.43
N ILE A 152 15.87 -14.60 3.78
CA ILE A 152 17.22 -15.15 3.78
C ILE A 152 18.14 -14.11 4.38
N ARG A 153 18.93 -14.50 5.38
CA ARG A 153 19.93 -13.62 5.98
C ARG A 153 21.11 -13.43 5.02
N LEU A 154 21.63 -12.21 4.95
CA LEU A 154 22.82 -11.86 4.17
C LEU A 154 24.11 -12.13 4.96
#